data_AF-A0A535ES89-F1
#
_entry.id   AF-A0A535ES89-F1
#
_cell.length_a   1.000
_cell.length_b   1.000
_cell.length_c   1.000
_cell.angle_alpha   90.00
_cell.angle_beta   90.00
_cell.angle_gamma   90.00
#
_symmetry.space_group_name_H-M   'P 1'
#
loop_
_entity.id
_entity.type
_entity.pdbx_description
1 polymer ?
#
loop_
_entity_poly.entity_id
_entity_poly.type
_entity_poly.pdbx_seq_one_letter_code
_entity_poly.pdbx_strand_id
1 'polypeptide(L)'
;MNLAHDSAAALPFTVRIDAAELRHAMRVRGLTGAELSRKAAELGCKVSQATVSHALNGRRIHPNTLRAINAVLRAVAPLSDVEALVARDRVVIGPGIQWGSRS
;
A
#
# COMPACT_ATOMS: atom_id res chain seq x y z
N MET A 1 35.13 1.10 -31.81
CA MET A 1 34.24 2.11 -31.20
C MET A 1 33.52 1.43 -30.05
N ASN A 2 34.05 1.57 -28.83
CA ASN A 2 33.43 0.97 -27.63
C ASN A 2 32.39 1.94 -27.10
N LEU A 3 31.11 1.59 -27.26
CA LEU A 3 30.02 2.25 -26.53
C LEU A 3 30.10 1.78 -25.09
N ALA A 4 30.62 2.65 -24.22
CA ALA A 4 30.51 2.51 -22.79
C ALA A 4 29.02 2.40 -22.43
N HIS A 5 28.58 1.18 -22.07
CA HIS A 5 27.36 0.99 -21.32
C HIS A 5 27.61 1.53 -19.91
N ASP A 6 27.50 2.85 -19.76
CA ASP A 6 27.40 3.51 -18.46
C ASP A 6 25.98 3.23 -17.91
N SER A 7 25.73 1.95 -17.60
CA SER A 7 24.58 1.56 -16.78
C SER A 7 24.90 2.04 -15.38
N ALA A 8 24.60 3.31 -15.09
CA ALA A 8 24.63 3.87 -13.76
C ALA A 8 23.83 2.94 -12.85
N ALA A 9 24.54 2.14 -12.06
CA ALA A 9 23.96 1.22 -11.10
C ALA A 9 23.26 2.08 -10.05
N ALA A 10 21.97 2.34 -10.26
CA ALA A 10 21.15 3.11 -9.35
C ALA A 10 21.27 2.44 -7.98
N LEU A 11 21.82 3.17 -6.99
CA LEU A 11 21.97 2.68 -5.64
C LEU A 11 20.61 2.16 -5.15
N PRO A 12 20.57 1.00 -4.47
CA PRO A 12 19.33 0.43 -3.99
C PRO A 12 18.73 1.35 -2.92
N PHE A 13 17.80 2.21 -3.32
CA PHE A 13 17.02 3.03 -2.39
C PHE A 13 15.76 2.29 -1.97
N THR A 14 15.28 2.57 -0.76
CA THR A 14 14.01 2.02 -0.25
C THR A 14 13.02 3.15 -0.01
N VAL A 15 11.74 2.84 -0.19
CA VAL A 15 10.64 3.79 -0.08
C VAL A 15 9.73 3.43 1.09
N ARG A 16 9.16 4.43 1.76
CA ARG A 16 8.10 4.25 2.74
C ARG A 16 6.77 4.61 2.09
N ILE A 17 5.79 3.72 2.17
CA ILE A 17 4.43 3.99 1.70
C ILE A 17 3.63 4.58 2.86
N ASP A 18 2.73 5.53 2.57
CA ASP A 18 1.68 5.91 3.51
C ASP A 18 0.70 4.74 3.66
N ALA A 19 0.76 4.09 4.82
CA ALA A 19 -0.05 2.92 5.09
C ALA A 19 -1.56 3.25 5.18
N ALA A 20 -1.95 4.48 5.53
CA ALA A 20 -3.35 4.87 5.55
C ALA A 20 -3.90 4.96 4.12
N GLU A 21 -3.15 5.58 3.22
CA GLU A 21 -3.50 5.68 1.79
C GLU A 21 -3.52 4.29 1.13
N LEU A 22 -2.55 3.42 1.44
CA LEU A 22 -2.56 2.05 0.92
C LEU A 22 -3.79 1.26 1.40
N ARG A 23 -4.15 1.35 2.68
CA ARG A 23 -5.37 0.71 3.21
C ARG A 23 -6.62 1.27 2.54
N HIS A 24 -6.70 2.59 2.37
CA HIS A 24 -7.82 3.23 1.70
C HIS A 24 -7.95 2.71 0.26
N ALA A 25 -6.87 2.74 -0.53
CA ALA A 25 -6.84 2.27 -1.90
C ALA A 25 -7.23 0.78 -2.04
N MET A 26 -6.83 -0.05 -1.08
CA MET A 26 -7.23 -1.46 -1.00
C MET A 26 -8.72 -1.61 -0.68
N ARG A 27 -9.26 -0.88 0.30
CA ARG A 27 -10.67 -0.96 0.70
C ARG A 27 -11.63 -0.55 -0.40
N VAL A 28 -11.37 0.56 -1.10
CA VAL A 28 -12.23 1.02 -2.20
C VAL A 28 -12.27 0.02 -3.37
N ARG A 29 -11.32 -0.91 -3.43
CA ARG A 29 -11.25 -2.00 -4.41
C ARG A 29 -11.64 -3.37 -3.86
N GLY A 30 -12.08 -3.43 -2.60
CA GLY A 30 -12.41 -4.68 -1.91
C GLY A 30 -11.23 -5.65 -1.78
N LEU A 31 -9.99 -5.14 -1.67
CA LEU A 31 -8.80 -5.98 -1.58
C LEU A 31 -8.33 -6.16 -0.14
N THR A 32 -8.12 -7.41 0.26
CA THR A 32 -7.30 -7.78 1.43
C THR A 32 -5.82 -7.90 1.05
N GLY A 33 -4.94 -7.97 2.05
CA GLY A 33 -3.50 -8.16 1.79
C GLY A 33 -3.17 -9.48 1.09
N ALA A 34 -3.93 -10.54 1.37
CA ALA A 34 -3.79 -11.84 0.71
C ALA A 34 -4.22 -11.77 -0.77
N GLU A 35 -5.33 -11.09 -1.05
CA GLU A 35 -5.84 -10.92 -2.41
C GLU A 35 -4.93 -10.03 -3.26
N LEU A 36 -4.37 -8.98 -2.66
CA LEU A 36 -3.37 -8.16 -3.32
C LEU A 36 -2.15 -9.00 -3.74
N SER A 37 -1.66 -9.87 -2.86
CA SER A 37 -0.55 -10.78 -3.16
C SER A 37 -0.90 -11.78 -4.26
N ARG A 38 -2.10 -12.36 -4.22
CA ARG A 38 -2.59 -13.28 -5.26
C ARG A 38 -2.69 -12.59 -6.63
N LYS A 39 -3.29 -11.40 -6.68
CA LYS A 39 -3.38 -10.59 -7.92
C LYS A 39 -2.01 -10.14 -8.42
N ALA A 40 -1.07 -9.85 -7.54
CA ALA A 40 0.31 -9.56 -7.95
C ALA A 40 0.92 -10.76 -8.68
N ALA A 41 0.72 -11.98 -8.16
CA ALA A 41 1.19 -13.19 -8.81
C ALA A 41 0.52 -13.43 -10.17
N GLU A 42 -0.78 -13.18 -10.31
CA GLU A 42 -1.52 -13.22 -11.58
C GLU A 42 -0.93 -12.26 -12.63
N LEU A 43 -0.44 -11.10 -12.19
CA LEU A 43 0.25 -10.12 -13.05
C LEU A 43 1.75 -10.41 -13.26
N GLY A 44 2.24 -11.59 -12.85
CA GLY A 44 3.66 -11.97 -12.97
C GLY A 44 4.59 -11.20 -12.02
N CYS A 45 4.04 -10.49 -11.03
CA CYS A 45 4.81 -9.72 -10.06
C CYS A 45 5.05 -10.53 -8.77
N LYS A 46 6.27 -10.44 -8.21
CA LYS A 46 6.61 -11.08 -6.93
C LYS A 46 6.29 -10.15 -5.76
N VAL A 47 5.09 -10.25 -5.19
CA VAL A 47 4.73 -9.59 -3.94
C VAL A 47 4.09 -10.61 -2.99
N SER A 48 4.79 -10.96 -1.92
CA SER A 48 4.26 -11.86 -0.89
C SER A 48 3.34 -11.13 0.09
N GLN A 49 2.40 -11.84 0.70
CA GLN A 49 1.55 -11.31 1.76
C GLN A 49 2.36 -10.69 2.93
N ALA A 50 3.50 -11.28 3.29
CA ALA A 50 4.41 -10.73 4.30
C ALA A 50 4.93 -9.34 3.89
N THR A 51 5.26 -9.16 2.62
CA THR A 51 5.71 -7.88 2.08
C THR A 51 4.60 -6.83 2.10
N VAL A 52 3.37 -7.23 1.77
CA VAL A 52 2.20 -6.35 1.90
C VAL A 52 1.99 -5.94 3.36
N SER A 53 2.10 -6.88 4.29
CA SER A 53 2.02 -6.60 5.73
C SER A 53 3.12 -5.63 6.19
N HIS A 54 4.35 -5.79 5.71
CA HIS A 54 5.43 -4.85 5.99
C HIS A 54 5.12 -3.43 5.51
N ALA A 55 4.62 -3.29 4.28
CA ALA A 55 4.19 -1.99 3.74
C ALA A 55 3.06 -1.36 4.58
N LEU A 56 2.04 -2.14 4.95
CA LEU A 56 0.93 -1.69 5.79
C LEU A 56 1.35 -1.31 7.22
N ASN A 57 2.44 -1.88 7.72
CA ASN A 57 3.03 -1.52 9.02
C ASN A 57 4.06 -0.38 8.91
N GLY A 58 4.15 0.29 7.75
CA GLY A 58 5.02 1.44 7.54
C GLY A 58 6.52 1.09 7.40
N ARG A 59 6.86 -0.18 7.21
CA ARG A 59 8.24 -0.59 6.91
C ARG A 59 8.61 -0.12 5.51
N ARG A 60 9.91 0.15 5.33
CA ARG A 60 10.46 0.50 4.02
C ARG A 60 10.47 -0.73 3.12
N ILE A 61 10.14 -0.54 1.85
CA ILE A 61 10.11 -1.60 0.84
C ILE A 61 10.95 -1.20 -0.37
N HIS A 62 11.24 -2.19 -1.22
CA HIS A 62 11.95 -1.94 -2.47
C HIS A 62 11.05 -1.20 -3.49
N PRO A 63 11.58 -0.30 -4.33
CA PRO A 63 10.81 0.41 -5.35
C PRO A 63 10.07 -0.50 -6.32
N ASN A 64 10.64 -1.66 -6.67
CA ASN A 64 9.94 -2.65 -7.51
C ASN A 64 8.71 -3.24 -6.81
N THR A 65 8.74 -3.41 -5.49
CA THR A 65 7.57 -3.84 -4.71
C THR A 65 6.49 -2.77 -4.75
N LEU A 66 6.85 -1.49 -4.59
CA LEU A 66 5.90 -0.38 -4.72
C LEU A 66 5.25 -0.38 -6.11
N ARG A 67 6.04 -0.52 -7.17
CA ARG A 67 5.53 -0.58 -8.56
C ARG A 67 4.58 -1.75 -8.76
N ALA A 68 4.91 -2.92 -8.21
CA ALA A 68 4.06 -4.11 -8.29
C ALA A 68 2.73 -3.92 -7.53
N ILE A 69 2.77 -3.36 -6.31
CA ILE A 69 1.55 -3.01 -5.55
C ILE A 69 0.68 -2.03 -6.36
N ASN A 70 1.29 -0.99 -6.93
CA ASN A 70 0.57 -0.01 -7.73
C ASN A 70 -0.03 -0.62 -9.01
N ALA A 71 0.68 -1.54 -9.66
CA ALA A 71 0.17 -2.26 -10.83
C ALA A 71 -1.11 -3.04 -10.50
N VAL A 72 -1.14 -3.73 -9.36
CA VAL A 72 -2.35 -4.43 -8.89
C VAL A 72 -3.48 -3.45 -8.62
N LEU A 73 -3.22 -2.34 -7.91
CA LEU A 73 -4.24 -1.33 -7.61
C LEU A 73 -4.81 -0.69 -8.88
N ARG A 74 -4.01 -0.52 -9.93
CA ARG A 74 -4.50 -0.02 -11.23
C ARG A 74 -5.29 -1.05 -12.03
N ALA A 75 -4.97 -2.34 -11.86
CA ALA A 75 -5.65 -3.43 -12.57
C ALA A 75 -7.04 -3.75 -11.98
N VAL A 76 -7.30 -3.38 -10.72
CA VAL A 76 -8.58 -3.62 -10.05
C VAL A 76 -9.39 -2.33 -10.05
N ALA A 77 -10.54 -2.37 -10.73
CA ALA A 77 -11.49 -1.26 -10.70
C ALA A 77 -11.99 -1.01 -9.26
N PRO A 78 -12.15 0.25 -8.85
CA PRO A 78 -12.87 0.57 -7.62
C PRO A 78 -14.28 -0.01 -7.65
N LEU A 79 -14.77 -0.44 -6.49
CA LEU A 79 -16.15 -0.84 -6.33
C LEU A 79 -17.04 0.42 -6.42
N SER A 80 -18.03 0.40 -7.31
CA SER A 80 -19.00 1.49 -7.44
C SER A 80 -19.65 1.80 -6.09
N ASP A 81 -19.86 3.08 -5.80
CA ASP A 81 -20.49 3.60 -4.57
C ASP A 81 -19.75 3.32 -3.26
N VAL A 82 -18.70 2.49 -3.25
CA VAL A 82 -17.90 2.19 -2.05
C VAL A 82 -17.01 3.37 -1.66
N GLU A 83 -16.54 4.18 -2.60
CA GLU A 83 -15.73 5.37 -2.29
C GLU A 83 -16.49 6.35 -1.38
N ALA A 84 -17.79 6.56 -1.63
CA ALA A 84 -18.66 7.39 -0.80
C ALA A 84 -18.87 6.81 0.61
N LEU A 85 -18.87 5.48 0.75
CA LEU A 85 -18.99 4.78 2.04
C LEU A 85 -17.68 4.81 2.84
N VAL A 86 -16.54 4.69 2.17
CA VAL A 86 -15.20 4.68 2.79
C VAL A 86 -14.70 6.09 3.11
N ALA A 87 -15.32 7.14 2.55
CA ALA A 87 -14.99 8.55 2.79
C ALA A 87 -15.00 8.97 4.29
N ARG A 88 -15.59 8.16 5.18
CA ARG A 88 -15.72 8.44 6.61
C ARG A 88 -14.64 7.86 7.52
N ASP A 89 -13.66 7.13 7.01
CA ASP A 89 -12.60 6.55 7.85
C ASP A 89 -11.48 7.55 8.24
N ARG A 90 -11.67 8.86 8.00
CA ARG A 90 -10.73 9.92 8.40
C ARG A 90 -11.07 10.61 9.74
N VAL A 91 -12.13 10.18 10.45
CA VAL A 91 -12.50 10.77 11.76
C VAL A 91 -12.94 9.70 12.76
N VAL A 92 -11.98 9.04 13.42
CA VAL A 92 -12.07 8.68 14.86
C VAL A 92 -10.65 8.62 15.45
N ILE A 93 -10.04 9.78 15.66
CA ILE A 93 -9.21 9.98 16.86
C ILE A 93 -9.91 11.12 17.59
N GLY A 94 -10.86 10.77 18.45
CA GLY A 94 -11.48 11.76 19.34
C GLY A 94 -10.40 12.39 20.24
N PRO A 95 -10.51 13.69 20.57
CA PRO A 95 -9.67 14.26 21.62
C PRO A 95 -9.96 13.53 22.94
N GLY A 96 -8.92 13.38 23.76
CA GLY A 96 -8.89 12.48 24.91
C GLY A 96 -10.18 12.40 25.72
N ILE A 97 -10.61 11.16 25.97
CA ILE A 97 -11.50 10.88 27.09
C ILE A 97 -10.68 11.17 28.35
N GLN A 98 -10.79 12.37 28.89
CA GLN A 98 -10.45 12.64 30.28
C GLN A 98 -11.35 11.76 31.13
N TRP A 99 -10.77 10.76 31.78
CA TRP A 99 -11.40 10.10 32.91
C TRP A 99 -11.60 11.15 34.01
N GLY A 100 -12.82 11.65 34.10
CA GLY A 100 -13.25 12.52 35.19
C GLY A 100 -13.05 11.79 36.52
N SER A 101 -12.33 12.47 37.41
CA SER A 101 -12.26 12.20 38.84
C SER A 101 -13.61 11.81 39.40
N ARG A 102 -13.66 10.70 40.13
CA ARG A 102 -14.68 10.52 41.17
C ARG A 102 -14.01 10.74 42.52
N SER A 103 -14.70 11.58 43.27
CA SER A 103 -14.47 12.06 44.62
C SER A 103 -14.21 10.96 45.64
#